data_AF-A0A0C9XQH8-F1
#
_entry.id   AF-A0A0C9XQH8-F1
#
_cell.length_a   1.000
_cell.length_b   1.000
_cell.length_c   1.000
_cell.angle_alpha   90.00
_cell.angle_beta   90.00
_cell.angle_gamma   90.00
#
_symmetry.space_group_name_H-M   'P 1'
#
loop_
_entity.id
_entity.type
_entity.pdbx_description
1 polymer ?
#
loop_
_entity_poly.entity_id
_entity_poly.type
_entity_poly.pdbx_seq_one_letter_code
_entity_poly.pdbx_strand_id
1 'polypeptide(L)'
;LPDEFKDFLTEHFRGKYPGDVLTTHCNREFFHEQWKILLDDNFIAAYKHGIVIICCDGIKQRFYPRIFTYSADYPKKYGLSHPPLQHRLTSSDLLIPGF
;
A
#
# COMPACT_ATOMS: atom_id res chain seq x y z
N LEU A 1 -10.24 -2.28 8.44
CA LEU A 1 -11.46 -1.76 9.11
C LEU A 1 -11.21 -1.74 10.62
N PRO A 2 -11.82 -0.81 11.37
CA PRO A 2 -11.72 -0.79 12.83
C PRO A 2 -12.20 -2.12 13.44
N ASP A 3 -11.64 -2.54 14.56
CA ASP A 3 -12.03 -3.80 15.21
C ASP A 3 -13.50 -3.77 15.66
N GLU A 4 -13.99 -2.58 16.04
CA GLU A 4 -15.39 -2.31 16.40
C GLU A 4 -16.37 -2.64 15.26
N PHE A 5 -15.89 -2.69 14.00
CA PHE A 5 -16.73 -3.07 12.86
C PHE A 5 -17.24 -4.52 12.96
N LYS A 6 -16.45 -5.42 13.57
CA LYS A 6 -16.89 -6.81 13.78
C LYS A 6 -17.99 -6.91 14.82
N ASP A 7 -17.90 -6.10 15.87
CA ASP A 7 -18.92 -6.01 16.91
C ASP A 7 -20.21 -5.44 16.33
N PHE A 8 -20.11 -4.36 15.54
CA PHE A 8 -21.22 -3.80 14.78
C PHE A 8 -21.92 -4.83 13.89
N LEU A 9 -21.15 -5.61 13.12
CA LEU A 9 -21.72 -6.68 12.30
C LEU A 9 -22.40 -7.74 13.18
N THR A 10 -21.80 -8.14 14.29
CA THR A 10 -22.38 -9.15 15.16
C THR A 10 -23.71 -8.69 15.77
N GLU A 11 -23.79 -7.43 16.20
CA GLU A 11 -25.02 -6.81 16.70
C GLU A 11 -26.13 -6.80 15.63
N HIS A 12 -25.81 -6.34 14.43
CA HIS A 12 -26.78 -6.24 13.33
C HIS A 12 -27.22 -7.59 12.76
N PHE A 13 -26.43 -8.64 12.90
CA PHE A 13 -26.75 -10.00 12.46
C PHE A 13 -27.26 -10.90 13.60
N ARG A 14 -27.95 -10.30 14.60
CA ARG A 14 -28.62 -11.01 15.72
C ARG A 14 -27.65 -11.83 16.57
N GLY A 15 -26.49 -11.25 16.88
CA GLY A 15 -25.44 -11.91 17.67
C GLY A 15 -24.64 -12.96 16.92
N LYS A 16 -24.85 -13.12 15.60
CA LYS A 16 -24.07 -14.03 14.75
C LYS A 16 -23.16 -13.24 13.83
N TYR A 17 -21.87 -13.58 13.83
CA TYR A 17 -20.94 -12.97 12.90
C TYR A 17 -21.24 -13.41 11.45
N PRO A 18 -21.38 -12.48 10.48
CA PRO A 18 -21.79 -12.78 9.10
C PRO A 18 -20.72 -13.49 8.25
N GLY A 19 -19.62 -13.95 8.85
CA GLY A 19 -18.60 -14.76 8.21
C GLY A 19 -17.51 -13.96 7.49
N ASP A 20 -16.40 -14.64 7.21
CA ASP A 20 -15.17 -14.03 6.69
C ASP A 20 -15.31 -13.45 5.26
N VAL A 21 -16.21 -14.02 4.46
CA VAL A 21 -16.48 -13.57 3.08
C VAL A 21 -16.97 -12.12 3.06
N LEU A 22 -17.90 -11.76 3.95
CA LEU A 22 -18.44 -10.40 4.03
C LEU A 22 -17.35 -9.42 4.49
N THR A 23 -16.55 -9.80 5.47
CA THR A 23 -15.43 -8.98 5.96
C THR A 23 -14.37 -8.75 4.89
N THR A 24 -14.03 -9.78 4.12
CA THR A 24 -13.11 -9.68 3.00
C THR A 24 -13.65 -8.73 1.94
N HIS A 25 -14.94 -8.85 1.61
CA HIS A 25 -15.61 -7.95 0.67
C HIS A 25 -15.57 -6.49 1.17
N CYS A 26 -15.95 -6.23 2.42
CA CYS A 26 -15.93 -4.87 2.98
C CYS A 26 -14.52 -4.27 3.02
N ASN A 27 -13.48 -5.05 3.35
CA ASN A 27 -12.11 -4.54 3.33
C ASN A 27 -11.66 -4.19 1.90
N ARG A 28 -12.05 -5.00 0.91
CA ARG A 28 -11.75 -4.72 -0.50
C ARG A 28 -12.44 -3.45 -0.97
N GLU A 29 -13.72 -3.29 -0.70
CA GLU A 29 -14.46 -2.10 -1.09
C GLU A 29 -13.97 -0.85 -0.35
N PHE A 30 -13.67 -0.97 0.94
CA PHE A 30 -13.07 0.13 1.70
C PHE A 30 -11.75 0.61 1.07
N PHE A 31 -10.89 -0.33 0.67
CA PHE A 31 -9.66 0.00 -0.03
C PHE A 31 -9.94 0.65 -1.39
N HIS A 32 -10.88 0.12 -2.19
CA HIS A 32 -11.26 0.74 -3.45
C HIS A 32 -11.76 2.19 -3.26
N GLU A 33 -12.57 2.46 -2.24
CA GLU A 33 -13.06 3.81 -1.95
C GLU A 33 -11.91 4.76 -1.56
N GLN A 34 -10.96 4.30 -0.75
CA GLN A 34 -9.76 5.09 -0.45
C GLN A 34 -8.95 5.41 -1.72
N TRP A 35 -8.83 4.45 -2.64
CA TRP A 35 -8.14 4.65 -3.91
C TRP A 35 -8.86 5.63 -4.82
N LYS A 36 -10.19 5.65 -4.85
CA LYS A 36 -10.96 6.66 -5.61
C LYS A 36 -10.70 8.07 -5.11
N ILE A 37 -10.57 8.25 -3.80
CA ILE A 37 -10.26 9.56 -3.19
C ILE A 37 -8.84 9.98 -3.56
N LEU A 38 -7.88 9.05 -3.52
CA LEU A 38 -6.48 9.35 -3.81
C LEU A 38 -6.22 9.58 -5.31
N LEU A 39 -6.89 8.83 -6.18
CA LEU A 39 -6.78 8.90 -7.63
C LEU A 39 -7.89 9.76 -8.23
N ASP A 40 -8.08 10.96 -7.67
CA ASP A 40 -9.05 11.92 -8.16
C ASP A 40 -8.68 12.46 -9.55
N ASP A 41 -9.59 13.23 -10.15
CA ASP A 41 -9.37 13.79 -11.49
C ASP A 41 -8.12 14.68 -11.55
N ASN A 42 -7.78 15.36 -10.45
CA ASN A 42 -6.57 16.18 -10.35
C ASN A 42 -5.31 15.31 -10.40
N PHE A 43 -5.29 14.20 -9.65
CA PHE A 43 -4.20 13.23 -9.70
C PHE A 43 -4.05 12.66 -11.10
N ILE A 44 -5.14 12.28 -11.77
CA ILE A 44 -5.11 11.75 -13.14
C ILE A 44 -4.55 12.80 -14.11
N ALA A 45 -4.98 14.06 -13.99
CA ALA A 45 -4.46 15.15 -14.81
C ALA A 45 -2.96 15.38 -14.56
N ALA A 46 -2.54 15.41 -13.29
CA ALA A 46 -1.14 15.51 -12.89
C ALA A 46 -0.30 14.32 -13.35
N TYR A 47 -0.87 13.12 -13.38
CA TYR A 47 -0.20 11.92 -13.86
C TYR A 47 0.01 11.96 -15.39
N LYS A 48 -0.98 12.44 -16.15
CA LYS A 48 -0.90 12.56 -17.61
C LYS A 48 -0.04 13.73 -18.08
N HIS A 49 -0.12 14.86 -17.39
CA HIS A 49 0.43 16.13 -17.87
C HIS A 49 1.57 16.68 -17.02
N GLY A 50 1.80 16.09 -15.84
CA GLY A 50 2.76 16.57 -14.85
C GLY A 50 2.31 17.83 -14.13
N ILE A 51 2.91 18.07 -12.97
CA ILE A 51 2.72 19.27 -12.15
C ILE A 51 3.91 20.20 -12.40
N VAL A 52 3.64 21.43 -12.81
CA VAL A 52 4.70 22.43 -13.01
C VAL A 52 4.96 23.16 -11.70
N ILE A 53 6.19 23.05 -11.19
CA ILE A 53 6.63 23.67 -9.94
C ILE A 53 7.86 24.53 -10.25
N ILE A 54 7.95 25.70 -9.61
CA ILE A 54 9.17 26.51 -9.63
C ILE A 54 10.05 26.00 -8.48
N CYS A 55 11.19 25.43 -8.82
CA CYS A 55 12.16 24.97 -7.85
C CYS A 55 12.89 26.16 -7.18
N CYS A 56 13.63 25.89 -6.10
CA CYS A 56 14.33 26.93 -5.33
C CYS A 56 15.37 27.72 -6.16
N ASP A 57 15.80 27.17 -7.29
CA ASP A 57 16.70 27.79 -8.27
C ASP A 57 15.97 28.72 -9.27
N GLY A 58 14.66 28.88 -9.13
CA GLY A 58 13.83 29.69 -10.04
C GLY A 58 13.48 28.98 -11.36
N ILE A 59 13.92 27.72 -11.56
CA ILE A 59 13.68 26.97 -12.78
C ILE A 59 12.34 26.25 -12.66
N LYS A 60 11.52 26.33 -13.73
CA LYS A 60 10.29 25.56 -13.84
C LYS A 60 10.61 24.11 -14.20
N GLN A 61 10.18 23.18 -13.36
CA GLN A 61 10.31 21.75 -13.61
C GLN A 61 8.93 21.08 -13.58
N ARG A 62 8.81 19.96 -14.29
CA ARG A 62 7.56 19.20 -14.38
C ARG A 62 7.72 17.88 -13.63
N PHE A 63 6.93 17.72 -12.57
CA PHE A 63 6.92 16.53 -11.72
C PHE A 63 5.78 15.59 -12.12
N TYR A 64 6.08 14.30 -12.20
CA TYR A 64 5.07 13.28 -12.49
C TYR A 64 4.89 12.40 -11.25
N PRO A 65 3.68 12.31 -10.68
CA PRO A 65 3.39 11.36 -9.60
C PRO A 65 3.76 9.93 -10.02
N ARG A 66 4.45 9.19 -9.14
CA ARG A 66 4.76 7.76 -9.35
C ARG A 66 4.21 6.94 -8.20
N ILE A 67 3.38 5.95 -8.54
CA ILE A 67 2.90 4.95 -7.58
C ILE A 67 3.95 3.85 -7.54
N PHE A 68 4.66 3.73 -6.42
CA PHE A 68 5.65 2.66 -6.25
C PHE A 68 4.94 1.37 -5.86
N THR A 69 4.95 0.39 -6.77
CA THR A 69 4.54 -0.98 -6.46
C THR A 69 5.75 -1.77 -5.98
N TYR A 70 5.85 -1.97 -4.67
CA TYR A 70 6.86 -2.85 -4.10
C TYR A 70 6.37 -4.29 -4.20
N SER A 71 6.83 -5.01 -5.22
CA SER A 71 6.67 -6.45 -5.34
C SER A 71 7.86 -7.13 -4.66
N ALA A 72 7.97 -7.04 -3.33
CA ALA A 72 8.86 -7.97 -2.65
C ALA A 72 8.30 -9.38 -2.74
N ASP A 73 9.13 -10.30 -3.20
CA ASP A 73 9.01 -11.69 -2.82
C ASP A 73 9.22 -11.78 -1.31
N TYR A 74 8.11 -11.80 -0.56
CA TYR A 74 8.15 -12.11 0.86
C TYR A 74 8.77 -13.52 1.01
N PRO A 75 9.95 -13.67 1.64
CA PRO A 75 10.50 -14.99 1.88
C PRO A 75 9.49 -15.78 2.71
N LYS A 76 9.08 -16.93 2.17
CA LYS A 76 8.17 -17.87 2.82
C LYS A 76 8.60 -17.99 4.29
N LYS A 77 7.70 -17.71 5.24
CA LYS A 77 7.98 -17.95 6.66
C LYS A 77 8.16 -19.46 6.85
N TYR A 78 9.38 -19.95 6.71
CA TYR A 78 9.74 -21.28 7.16
C TYR A 78 9.55 -21.29 8.67
N GLY A 79 8.64 -22.14 9.15
CA GLY A 79 8.24 -22.18 10.54
C GLY A 79 9.45 -22.32 11.47
N LEU A 80 9.36 -21.62 12.60
CA LEU A 80 10.11 -21.84 13.84
C LEU A 80 10.78 -23.23 13.89
N SER A 81 12.07 -23.28 13.57
CA SER A 81 12.95 -24.35 14.05
C SER A 81 14.44 -24.07 13.89
N HIS A 82 14.91 -23.03 13.19
CA HIS A 82 16.35 -22.76 13.06
C HIS A 82 16.69 -21.33 13.51
N PRO A 83 17.66 -21.16 14.42
CA PRO A 83 18.07 -19.83 14.88
C PRO A 83 18.78 -19.08 13.75
N PRO A 84 18.55 -17.76 13.60
CA PRO A 84 19.16 -16.98 12.54
C PRO A 84 20.67 -16.85 12.82
N LEU A 85 21.50 -17.38 11.92
CA LEU A 85 22.91 -17.03 11.85
C LEU A 85 23.00 -15.55 11.48
N GLN A 86 23.42 -14.73 12.45
CA GLN A 86 23.76 -13.34 12.22
C GLN A 86 25.04 -13.26 11.37
N HIS A 87 24.90 -13.30 10.05
CA HIS A 87 25.93 -12.72 9.18
C HIS A 87 25.54 -11.28 8.85
N ARG A 88 26.26 -10.37 9.50
CA ARG A 88 26.30 -8.94 9.29
C ARG A 88 26.60 -8.65 7.82
N LEU A 89 25.60 -8.22 7.04
CA LEU A 89 25.81 -7.64 5.71
C LEU A 89 26.19 -6.17 5.87
N THR A 90 27.38 -5.81 5.40
CA THR A 90 27.87 -4.43 5.34
C THR A 90 27.31 -3.70 4.12
N SER A 91 27.33 -2.36 4.19
CA SER A 91 26.68 -1.38 3.31
C SER A 91 27.05 -1.39 1.80
N SER A 92 27.67 -2.44 1.27
CA SER A 92 28.13 -2.52 -0.12
C SER A 92 27.14 -3.15 -1.10
N ASP A 93 26.05 -3.76 -0.63
CA ASP A 93 25.24 -4.67 -1.48
C ASP A 93 24.00 -4.01 -2.11
N LEU A 94 23.85 -2.68 -2.00
CA LEU A 94 22.78 -1.93 -2.65
C LEU A 94 23.24 -1.37 -4.01
N LEU A 95 23.49 -2.26 -4.97
CA LEU A 95 23.50 -1.90 -6.38
C LEU A 95 22.93 -3.07 -7.18
N ILE A 96 21.62 -3.04 -7.43
CA ILE A 96 21.04 -3.83 -8.52
C ILE A 96 21.00 -2.94 -9.76
N PRO A 97 21.73 -3.27 -10.83
CA PRO A 97 21.66 -2.57 -12.10
C PRO A 97 20.46 -3.07 -12.92
N GLY A 98 19.77 -2.13 -13.56
CA GLY A 98 18.91 -2.37 -14.72
C GLY A 98 17.55 -2.99 -14.41
N PHE A 99 16.52 -2.14 -14.31
CA PHE A 99 15.46 -1.97 -15.32
C PHE A 99 14.61 -0.74 -14.96
#